data_AF-A0A6F9A168-F1
#
_entry.id   AF-A0A6F9A168-F1
#
_cell.length_a   1.000
_cell.length_b   1.000
_cell.length_c   1.000
_cell.angle_alpha   90.00
_cell.angle_beta   90.00
_cell.angle_gamma   90.00
#
_symmetry.space_group_name_H-M   'P 1'
#
loop_
_entity.id
_entity.type
_entity.pdbx_description
1 polymer ?
#
loop_
_entity_poly.entity_id
_entity_poly.type
_entity_poly.pdbx_seq_one_letter_code
_entity_poly.pdbx_strand_id
1 'polypeptide(L)'
;MGTTANDEMNKFWAKNNKLNRPMSPHLTIYNLAKFGIAFPVSYHTLNGIRHLFWDSGKGFKIPEVYRSGYVVIVLSILTSIAAIAYM
;
A
#
# COMPACT_ATOMS: atom_id res chain seq x y z
N MET A 1 -28.35 -10.11 -28.02
CA MET A 1 -27.00 -10.26 -27.42
C MET A 1 -26.83 -9.14 -26.40
N GLY A 2 -26.36 -9.45 -25.20
CA GLY A 2 -26.09 -8.44 -24.16
C GLY A 2 -24.92 -7.53 -24.53
N THR A 3 -24.71 -6.46 -23.76
CA THR A 3 -23.53 -5.60 -23.84
C THR A 3 -22.28 -6.32 -23.34
N THR A 4 -21.12 -6.01 -23.90
CA THR A 4 -19.85 -6.49 -23.33
C THR A 4 -19.46 -5.64 -22.11
N ALA A 5 -18.58 -6.16 -21.25
CA ALA A 5 -18.04 -5.40 -20.12
C ALA A 5 -17.36 -4.08 -20.57
N ASN A 6 -16.73 -4.09 -21.75
CA ASN A 6 -16.12 -2.89 -22.34
C ASN A 6 -17.20 -1.87 -22.74
N ASP A 7 -18.32 -2.32 -23.31
CA ASP A 7 -19.41 -1.42 -23.70
C ASP A 7 -20.07 -0.75 -22.50
N GLU A 8 -20.24 -1.49 -21.40
CA GLU A 8 -20.78 -0.96 -20.15
C GLU A 8 -19.84 0.05 -19.49
N MET A 9 -18.54 -0.25 -19.46
CA MET A 9 -17.52 0.65 -18.93
C MET A 9 -17.46 1.96 -19.72
N ASN A 10 -17.50 1.88 -21.06
CA ASN A 10 -17.49 3.05 -21.94
C ASN A 10 -18.74 3.95 -21.70
N LYS A 11 -19.92 3.34 -21.55
CA LYS A 11 -21.16 4.07 -21.22
C LYS A 11 -21.09 4.73 -19.84
N PHE A 12 -20.53 4.06 -18.84
CA PHE A 12 -20.36 4.60 -17.49
C PHE A 12 -19.48 5.86 -17.48
N TRP A 13 -18.31 5.82 -18.14
CA TRP A 13 -17.41 6.98 -18.22
C TRP A 13 -18.02 8.13 -19.00
N ALA A 14 -18.62 7.85 -20.16
CA ALA A 14 -19.29 8.88 -20.98
C ALA A 14 -20.40 9.59 -20.20
N LYS A 15 -21.21 8.85 -19.42
CA LYS A 15 -22.26 9.41 -18.58
C LYS A 15 -21.71 10.31 -17.47
N ASN A 16 -20.69 9.88 -16.72
CA ASN A 16 -20.16 10.67 -15.60
C ASN A 16 -19.44 11.93 -16.08
N ASN A 17 -18.72 11.86 -17.20
CA ASN A 17 -18.08 13.03 -17.83
C ASN A 17 -19.14 14.03 -18.31
N LYS A 18 -20.21 13.57 -18.98
CA LYS A 18 -21.31 14.45 -19.42
C LYS A 18 -22.00 15.16 -18.25
N LEU A 19 -22.09 14.50 -17.10
CA LEU A 19 -22.75 15.04 -15.90
C LEU A 19 -21.83 15.92 -15.03
N ASN A 20 -20.56 16.12 -15.41
CA ASN A 20 -19.58 16.91 -14.65
C ASN A 20 -19.54 16.55 -13.15
N ARG A 21 -19.65 15.26 -12.83
CA ARG A 21 -19.65 14.80 -11.43
C ARG A 21 -18.23 14.88 -10.86
N PRO A 22 -18.01 15.57 -9.72
CA PRO A 22 -16.69 15.62 -9.10
C PRO A 22 -16.32 14.24 -8.52
N MET A 23 -15.04 13.89 -8.57
CA MET A 23 -14.54 12.73 -7.83
C MET A 23 -14.54 13.02 -6.33
N SER A 24 -14.93 12.04 -5.52
CA SER A 24 -14.86 12.17 -4.07
C SER A 24 -13.40 12.40 -3.61
N PRO A 25 -13.17 13.19 -2.55
CA PRO A 25 -11.85 13.36 -1.99
C PRO A 25 -11.34 12.01 -1.46
N HIS A 26 -10.15 11.60 -1.91
CA HIS A 26 -9.54 10.32 -1.57
C HIS A 26 -8.14 10.54 -1.01
N LEU A 27 -7.21 11.16 -1.77
CA LEU A 27 -5.86 11.42 -1.27
C LEU A 27 -5.78 12.59 -0.29
N THR A 28 -6.67 13.58 -0.41
CA THR A 28 -6.67 14.79 0.46
C THR A 28 -7.13 14.52 1.89
N ILE A 29 -7.72 13.34 2.16
CA ILE A 29 -8.13 12.92 3.51
C ILE A 29 -7.08 12.00 4.18
N TYR A 30 -6.09 11.49 3.43
CA TYR A 30 -5.02 10.66 3.96
C TYR A 30 -3.73 11.47 4.04
N ASN A 31 -3.48 12.05 5.21
CA ASN A 31 -2.31 12.88 5.47
C ASN A 31 -1.10 12.00 5.84
N LEU A 32 0.00 12.07 5.08
CA LEU A 32 1.23 11.32 5.34
C LEU A 32 2.41 12.29 5.34
N ALA A 33 2.88 12.62 6.54
CA ALA A 33 4.02 13.51 6.75
C ALA A 33 5.37 12.75 6.77
N LYS A 34 6.39 13.47 6.31
CA LYS A 34 7.80 13.15 6.03
C LYS A 34 8.50 12.23 7.06
N PHE A 35 9.37 11.36 6.56
CA PHE A 35 10.25 10.49 7.37
C PHE A 35 11.71 10.56 6.90
N GLY A 36 12.67 10.63 7.85
CA GLY A 36 14.12 10.71 7.58
C GLY A 36 14.71 9.40 7.07
N ILE A 37 15.88 9.42 6.40
CA ILE A 37 16.34 8.39 5.44
C ILE A 37 16.54 6.97 5.99
N ALA A 38 17.04 6.78 7.22
CA ALA A 38 17.42 5.46 7.73
C ALA A 38 16.23 4.50 7.95
N PHE A 39 15.09 5.04 8.40
CA PHE A 39 13.89 4.24 8.68
C PHE A 39 13.13 3.78 7.42
N PRO A 40 12.85 4.64 6.42
CA PRO A 40 12.25 4.26 5.14
C PRO A 40 13.03 3.17 4.41
N VAL A 41 14.36 3.23 4.39
CA VAL A 41 15.18 2.21 3.71
C VAL A 41 15.02 0.86 4.38
N SER A 42 15.15 0.81 5.72
CA SER A 42 14.96 -0.44 6.45
C SER A 42 13.53 -0.96 6.35
N TYR A 43 12.54 -0.09 6.54
CA TYR A 43 11.12 -0.43 6.45
C TYR A 43 10.72 -0.93 5.07
N HIS A 44 11.13 -0.26 4.00
CA HIS A 44 10.80 -0.67 2.64
C HIS A 44 11.42 -2.03 2.31
N THR A 45 12.66 -2.27 2.72
CA THR A 45 13.35 -3.54 2.47
C THR A 45 12.66 -4.70 3.20
N LEU A 46 12.40 -4.55 4.50
CA LEU A 46 11.76 -5.60 5.31
C LEU A 46 10.29 -5.82 4.92
N ASN A 47 9.54 -4.76 4.62
CA ASN A 47 8.17 -4.89 4.12
C ASN A 47 8.16 -5.49 2.70
N GLY A 48 9.15 -5.21 1.86
CA GLY A 48 9.32 -5.84 0.55
C GLY A 48 9.45 -7.36 0.64
N ILE A 49 10.23 -7.87 1.60
CA ILE A 49 10.31 -9.32 1.87
C ILE A 49 8.93 -9.88 2.23
N ARG A 50 8.18 -9.20 3.11
CA ARG A 50 6.80 -9.60 3.46
C ARG A 50 5.88 -9.62 2.23
N HIS A 51 6.02 -8.68 1.30
CA HIS A 51 5.27 -8.69 0.03
C HIS A 51 5.62 -9.89 -0.85
N LEU A 52 6.89 -10.29 -0.94
CA LEU A 52 7.26 -11.50 -1.70
C LEU A 52 6.63 -12.79 -1.11
N PHE A 53 6.42 -12.84 0.21
CA PHE A 53 5.63 -13.92 0.83
C PHE A 53 4.16 -13.87 0.40
N TRP A 54 3.55 -12.67 0.32
CA TRP A 54 2.20 -12.49 -0.20
C TRP A 54 2.10 -12.91 -1.67
N ASP A 55 3.05 -12.52 -2.51
CA ASP A 55 3.10 -12.91 -3.93
C ASP A 55 3.21 -14.44 -4.09
N SER A 56 3.83 -15.11 -3.11
CA SER A 56 3.93 -16.57 -3.03
C SER A 56 2.69 -17.25 -2.40
N GLY A 57 1.60 -16.54 -2.13
CA GLY A 57 0.38 -17.15 -1.59
C GLY A 57 0.32 -17.27 -0.06
N LYS A 58 1.29 -16.73 0.70
CA LYS A 58 1.48 -17.01 2.15
C LYS A 58 1.12 -15.81 3.02
N GLY A 59 0.60 -16.03 4.23
CA GLY A 59 0.47 -14.94 5.21
C GLY A 59 -0.79 -14.08 5.10
N PHE A 60 -1.86 -14.59 4.47
CA PHE A 60 -3.10 -13.84 4.20
C PHE A 60 -4.16 -13.91 5.30
N LYS A 61 -3.99 -14.79 6.31
CA LYS A 61 -4.92 -14.78 7.45
C LYS A 61 -4.75 -13.47 8.19
N ILE A 62 -5.85 -12.80 8.56
CA ILE A 62 -5.82 -11.50 9.25
C ILE A 62 -4.86 -11.48 10.46
N PRO A 63 -4.81 -12.50 11.34
CA PRO A 63 -3.81 -12.53 12.42
C PRO A 63 -2.35 -12.58 11.93
N GLU A 64 -2.08 -13.31 10.84
CA GLU A 64 -0.75 -13.38 10.22
C GLU A 64 -0.35 -12.04 9.61
N VAL A 65 -1.28 -11.36 8.95
CA VAL A 65 -1.10 -10.01 8.39
C VAL A 65 -0.71 -9.01 9.48
N TYR A 66 -1.40 -9.02 10.63
CA TYR A 66 -1.07 -8.15 11.76
C TYR A 66 0.27 -8.53 12.39
N ARG A 67 0.50 -9.82 12.64
CA ARG A 67 1.75 -10.30 13.26
C ARG A 67 2.96 -9.95 12.40
N SER A 68 2.92 -10.24 11.10
CA SER A 68 4.02 -9.91 10.19
C SER A 68 4.20 -8.39 10.05
N GLY A 69 3.12 -7.60 10.15
CA GLY A 69 3.19 -6.14 10.18
C GLY A 69 3.95 -5.61 11.40
N TYR A 70 3.62 -6.08 12.61
CA TYR A 70 4.35 -5.70 13.82
C TYR A 70 5.81 -6.14 13.79
N VAL A 71 6.10 -7.33 13.25
CA VAL A 71 7.48 -7.82 13.07
C VAL A 71 8.28 -6.88 12.17
N VAL A 72 7.74 -6.48 11.02
CA VAL A 72 8.42 -5.53 10.12
C VAL A 72 8.71 -4.21 10.85
N ILE A 73 7.73 -3.61 11.52
CA ILE A 73 7.92 -2.33 12.23
C ILE A 73 9.04 -2.44 13.27
N VAL A 74 9.01 -3.46 14.13
CA VAL A 74 10.01 -3.66 15.18
C VAL A 74 11.40 -3.85 14.59
N LEU A 75 11.53 -4.71 13.57
CA LEU A 75 12.81 -4.96 12.91
C LEU A 75 13.34 -3.70 12.22
N SER A 76 12.46 -2.90 11.61
CA SER A 76 12.86 -1.64 10.98
C SER A 76 13.43 -0.65 11.98
N ILE A 77 12.79 -0.50 13.15
CA ILE A 77 13.31 0.37 14.22
C ILE A 77 14.68 -0.13 14.69
N LEU A 78 14.80 -1.43 15.01
CA LEU A 78 16.04 -2.01 15.53
C LEU A 78 17.20 -1.87 14.53
N THR A 79 16.97 -2.19 13.26
CA THR A 79 17.99 -2.12 12.22
C THR A 79 18.36 -0.68 11.86
N SER A 80 17.41 0.26 11.89
CA SER A 80 17.72 1.69 11.73
C SER A 80 18.55 2.24 12.90
N ILE A 81 18.24 1.87 14.14
CA ILE A 81 19.05 2.26 15.31
C ILE A 81 20.46 1.67 15.20
N ALA A 82 20.58 0.38 14.87
CA ALA A 82 21.88 -0.26 14.68
C ALA A 82 22.68 0.42 13.57
N ALA A 83 22.07 0.66 12.40
CA ALA A 83 22.73 1.36 11.30
C ALA A 83 23.25 2.74 11.72
N ILE A 84 22.48 3.53 12.47
CA ILE A 84 22.92 4.84 12.96
C ILE A 84 24.02 4.72 14.02
N ALA A 85 23.97 3.71 14.90
CA ALA A 85 24.92 3.55 16.01
C ALA A 85 26.30 3.01 15.58
N TYR A 86 26.39 2.33 14.44
CA TYR A 86 27.63 1.74 13.91
C TYR A 86 28.19 2.51 12.69
N MET A 87 27.56 3.63 12.29
CA MET A 87 28.07 4.60 11.32
C MET A 87 28.80 5.74 12.04
#